data_AF-A0A2K9IVL8-F1
#
_entry.id   AF-A0A2K9IVL8-F1
#
_cell.length_a   1.000
_cell.length_b   1.000
_cell.length_c   1.000
_cell.angle_alpha   90.00
_cell.angle_beta   90.00
_cell.angle_gamma   90.00
#
_symmetry.space_group_name_H-M   'P 1'
#
loop_
_entity.id
_entity.type
_entity.pdbx_description
1 polymer ?
#
loop_
_entity_poly.entity_id
_entity_poly.type
_entity_poly.pdbx_seq_one_letter_code
_entity_poly.pdbx_strand_id
1 'polypeptide(L)'
;MQSTKVLEQFQIAAEKEPKSIYPFSPVYHASYKGEEVIVKKTQKPLERAEALARYTRFLQENGIYIVTPIKMNTNNPQELGDACYVVYPFIHGKAYTATHTQIYASGCLLGHIHA
;
A
#
# COMPACT_ATOMS: atom_id res chain seq x y z
N MET A 1 -6.59 18.82 2.40
CA MET A 1 -6.59 18.47 0.97
C MET A 1 -7.79 17.57 0.70
N GLN A 2 -8.51 17.76 -0.41
CA GLN A 2 -9.60 16.86 -0.80
C GLN A 2 -9.04 15.50 -1.20
N SER A 3 -9.72 14.42 -0.82
CA SER A 3 -9.26 13.05 -1.01
C SER A 3 -9.36 12.59 -2.47
N THR A 4 -10.25 13.18 -3.26
CA THR A 4 -10.29 13.09 -4.73
C THR A 4 -8.97 13.49 -5.38
N LYS A 5 -8.36 14.61 -4.96
CA LYS A 5 -7.07 15.06 -5.50
C LYS A 5 -5.93 14.07 -5.28
N VAL A 6 -6.00 13.27 -4.21
CA VAL A 6 -5.02 12.20 -3.97
C VAL A 6 -5.14 11.12 -5.05
N LEU A 7 -6.36 10.67 -5.34
CA LEU A 7 -6.60 9.65 -6.37
C LEU A 7 -6.24 10.15 -7.77
N GLU A 8 -6.63 11.38 -8.12
CA GLU A 8 -6.37 12.00 -9.43
C GLU A 8 -4.86 12.09 -9.73
N GLN A 9 -4.04 12.39 -8.73
CA GLN A 9 -2.58 12.43 -8.87
C GLN A 9 -1.97 11.08 -9.27
N PHE A 10 -2.61 9.98 -8.87
CA PHE A 10 -2.24 8.62 -9.29
C PHE A 10 -2.95 8.19 -10.60
N GLN A 11 -3.63 9.12 -11.29
CA GLN A 11 -4.47 8.83 -12.46
C GLN A 11 -5.57 7.80 -12.15
N ILE A 12 -6.07 7.81 -10.91
CA ILE A 12 -7.18 6.99 -10.47
C ILE A 12 -8.45 7.85 -10.51
N ALA A 13 -9.43 7.44 -11.31
CA ALA A 13 -10.69 8.15 -11.43
C ALA A 13 -11.50 8.02 -10.12
N ALA A 14 -12.12 9.11 -9.70
CA ALA A 14 -12.98 9.16 -8.53
C ALA A 14 -14.31 9.85 -8.91
N GLU A 15 -15.38 9.08 -9.06
CA GLU A 15 -16.72 9.63 -9.34
C GLU A 15 -17.32 10.37 -8.12
N LYS A 16 -16.82 10.04 -6.92
CA LYS A 16 -17.26 10.60 -5.64
C LYS A 16 -16.07 10.75 -4.71
N GLU A 17 -16.23 11.58 -3.68
CA GLU A 17 -15.22 11.74 -2.64
C GLU A 17 -14.98 10.39 -1.93
N PRO A 18 -13.75 9.84 -1.98
CA PRO A 18 -13.46 8.54 -1.40
C PRO A 18 -13.48 8.61 0.12
N LYS A 19 -14.19 7.68 0.75
CA LYS A 19 -14.18 7.53 2.21
C LYS A 19 -13.01 6.67 2.63
N SER A 20 -12.32 7.08 3.69
CA SER A 20 -11.28 6.24 4.29
C SER A 20 -11.90 4.96 4.85
N ILE A 21 -11.32 3.80 4.54
CA ILE A 21 -11.70 2.51 5.13
C ILE A 21 -11.04 2.27 6.50
N TYR A 22 -10.19 3.21 6.94
CA TYR A 22 -9.46 3.13 8.20
C TYR A 22 -9.62 4.43 9.00
N PRO A 23 -9.94 4.35 10.31
CA PRO A 23 -10.31 5.54 11.08
C PRO A 23 -9.13 6.43 11.48
N PHE A 24 -7.90 5.90 11.50
CA PHE A 24 -6.75 6.64 12.07
C PHE A 24 -5.86 7.31 11.02
N SER A 25 -5.95 6.90 9.75
CA SER A 25 -5.14 7.44 8.67
C SER A 25 -5.87 7.29 7.33
N PRO A 26 -5.64 8.20 6.36
CA PRO A 26 -6.18 8.05 5.02
C PRO A 26 -5.80 6.72 4.36
N VAL A 27 -6.81 5.88 4.13
CA VAL A 27 -6.71 4.63 3.37
C VAL A 27 -7.94 4.56 2.46
N TYR A 28 -7.73 4.73 1.16
CA TYR A 28 -8.80 4.74 0.17
C TYR A 28 -8.79 3.46 -0.64
N HIS A 29 -9.95 2.84 -0.78
CA HIS A 29 -10.17 1.73 -1.70
C HIS A 29 -10.72 2.28 -3.02
N ALA A 30 -10.07 1.94 -4.13
CA ALA A 30 -10.40 2.44 -5.47
C ALA A 30 -10.12 1.39 -6.55
N SER A 31 -10.48 1.68 -7.80
CA SER A 31 -10.15 0.85 -8.97
C SER A 31 -9.14 1.55 -9.87
N TYR A 32 -8.10 0.83 -10.29
CA TYR A 32 -7.11 1.30 -11.27
C TYR A 32 -6.96 0.28 -12.39
N LYS A 33 -7.28 0.66 -13.62
CA LYS A 33 -7.22 -0.22 -14.81
C LYS A 33 -8.01 -1.54 -14.64
N GLY A 34 -9.12 -1.50 -13.91
CA GLY A 34 -9.97 -2.68 -13.65
C GLY A 34 -9.58 -3.49 -12.41
N GLU A 35 -8.46 -3.16 -11.75
CA GLU A 35 -7.99 -3.85 -10.54
C GLU A 35 -8.31 -3.06 -9.27
N GLU A 36 -8.62 -3.75 -8.18
CA GLU A 36 -8.83 -3.12 -6.86
C GLU A 36 -7.49 -2.72 -6.22
N VAL A 37 -7.42 -1.48 -5.72
CA VAL A 37 -6.19 -0.89 -5.17
C VAL A 37 -6.45 -0.13 -3.87
N ILE A 38 -5.42 -0.08 -3.02
CA ILE A 38 -5.38 0.75 -1.82
C ILE A 38 -4.43 1.92 -2.02
N VAL A 39 -4.95 3.13 -1.86
CA VAL A 39 -4.15 4.36 -1.75
C VAL A 39 -4.06 4.74 -0.29
N LYS A 40 -2.85 4.78 0.29
CA LYS A 40 -2.67 5.14 1.71
C LYS A 40 -1.57 6.15 1.93
N LYS A 41 -1.70 6.91 3.02
CA LYS A 41 -0.62 7.76 3.52
C LYS A 41 0.55 6.89 4.00
N THR A 42 1.78 7.33 3.72
CA THR A 42 3.02 6.64 4.11
C THR A 42 4.02 7.61 4.76
N GLN A 43 5.19 7.12 5.11
CA GLN A 43 6.24 7.87 5.79
C GLN A 43 6.79 9.02 4.94
N LYS A 44 7.20 10.10 5.62
CA LYS A 44 7.86 11.28 5.03
C LYS A 44 9.32 11.40 5.52
N PRO A 45 10.22 12.07 4.80
CA PRO A 45 10.06 12.67 3.45
C PRO A 45 9.87 11.63 2.34
N LEU A 46 9.63 12.08 1.10
CA LEU A 46 9.43 11.21 -0.07
C LEU A 46 10.54 10.16 -0.21
N GLU A 47 11.79 10.52 0.03
CA GLU A 47 12.93 9.60 0.02
C GLU A 47 12.73 8.38 0.94
N ARG A 48 12.16 8.58 2.14
CA ARG A 48 11.83 7.47 3.04
C ARG A 48 10.71 6.61 2.46
N ALA A 49 9.67 7.22 1.89
CA ALA A 49 8.61 6.47 1.22
C ALA A 49 9.18 5.58 0.10
N GLU A 50 10.09 6.13 -0.70
CA GLU A 50 10.76 5.41 -1.77
C GLU A 50 11.68 4.31 -1.24
N ALA A 51 12.40 4.55 -0.14
CA ALA A 51 13.22 3.52 0.51
C ALA A 51 12.38 2.32 0.96
N LEU A 52 11.18 2.55 1.51
CA LEU A 52 10.24 1.48 1.88
C LEU A 52 9.73 0.74 0.63
N ALA A 53 9.41 1.45 -0.43
CA ALA A 53 9.00 0.84 -1.70
C ALA A 53 10.13 -0.02 -2.31
N ARG A 54 11.39 0.44 -2.25
CA ARG A 54 12.55 -0.34 -2.68
C ARG A 54 12.76 -1.57 -1.80
N TYR A 55 12.67 -1.43 -0.49
CA TYR A 55 12.83 -2.56 0.45
C TYR A 55 11.79 -3.65 0.21
N THR A 56 10.52 -3.29 0.09
CA THR A 56 9.45 -4.28 -0.16
C THR A 56 9.58 -4.97 -1.52
N ARG A 57 10.03 -4.26 -2.56
CA ARG A 57 10.36 -4.86 -3.87
C ARG A 57 11.55 -5.81 -3.76
N PHE A 58 12.62 -5.42 -3.06
CA PHE A 58 13.76 -6.29 -2.81
C PHE A 58 13.34 -7.60 -2.12
N LEU A 59 12.49 -7.54 -1.09
CA LEU A 59 11.97 -8.75 -0.43
C LEU A 59 11.20 -9.65 -1.41
N GLN A 60 10.32 -9.06 -2.23
CA GLN A 60 9.56 -9.78 -3.24
C GLN A 60 10.47 -10.43 -4.30
N GLU A 61 11.48 -9.71 -4.79
CA GLU A 61 12.47 -10.21 -5.75
C GLU A 61 13.30 -11.37 -5.17
N ASN A 62 13.46 -11.43 -3.85
CA ASN A 62 14.11 -12.53 -3.13
C ASN A 62 13.11 -13.64 -2.69
N GLY A 63 11.92 -13.69 -3.29
CA GLY A 63 10.96 -14.78 -3.08
C GLY A 63 10.13 -14.69 -1.81
N ILE A 64 10.17 -13.55 -1.10
CA ILE A 64 9.34 -13.34 0.09
C ILE A 64 7.96 -12.84 -0.36
N TYR A 65 6.91 -13.57 0.03
CA TYR A 65 5.52 -13.25 -0.30
C TYR A 65 5.01 -12.04 0.50
N ILE A 66 5.32 -10.84 0.03
CA ILE A 66 4.92 -9.56 0.61
C ILE A 66 4.18 -8.68 -0.39
N VAL A 67 3.35 -7.77 0.11
CA VAL A 67 2.63 -6.79 -0.71
C VAL A 67 3.58 -5.64 -1.08
N THR A 68 3.71 -5.35 -2.38
CA THR A 68 4.57 -4.28 -2.91
C THR A 68 3.75 -3.20 -3.64
N PRO A 69 4.24 -1.95 -3.73
CA PRO A 69 3.54 -0.91 -4.47
C PRO A 69 3.40 -1.29 -5.95
N ILE A 70 2.21 -1.09 -6.52
CA ILE A 70 1.95 -1.44 -7.92
C ILE A 70 2.78 -0.58 -8.88
N LYS A 71 3.09 -1.14 -10.05
CA LYS A 71 3.64 -0.38 -11.17
C LYS A 71 2.55 0.50 -11.78
N MET A 72 2.85 1.79 -11.92
CA MET A 72 1.94 2.78 -12.49
C MET A 72 2.63 3.56 -13.60
N ASN A 73 1.87 4.34 -14.36
CA ASN A 73 2.40 5.28 -15.35
C ASN A 73 3.00 6.54 -14.70
N THR A 74 2.72 6.74 -13.41
CA THR A 74 3.25 7.83 -12.59
C THR A 74 4.19 7.26 -11.52
N ASN A 75 4.91 8.15 -10.82
CA ASN A 75 5.72 7.74 -9.67
C ASN A 75 4.83 7.10 -8.60
N ASN A 76 5.37 6.10 -7.89
CA ASN A 76 4.70 5.45 -6.76
C ASN A 76 5.79 4.96 -5.80
N PRO A 77 5.99 5.64 -4.65
CA PRO A 77 5.14 6.66 -4.00
C PRO A 77 5.21 8.07 -4.62
N GLN A 78 4.38 8.99 -4.12
CA GLN A 78 4.40 10.43 -4.46
C GLN A 78 4.21 11.31 -3.22
N GLU A 79 4.76 12.53 -3.27
CA GLU A 79 4.48 13.59 -2.30
C GLU A 79 3.32 14.46 -2.79
N LEU A 80 2.34 14.69 -1.92
CA LEU A 80 1.17 15.52 -2.19
C LEU A 80 0.88 16.40 -0.96
N GLY A 81 1.06 17.70 -1.11
CA GLY A 81 0.89 18.64 0.01
C GLY A 81 1.93 18.38 1.11
N ASP A 82 1.46 18.04 2.32
CA ASP A 82 2.29 17.80 3.51
C ASP A 82 2.49 16.30 3.82
N ALA A 83 2.15 15.42 2.88
CA ALA A 83 2.11 13.98 3.06
C ALA A 83 2.64 13.21 1.85
N CYS A 84 3.13 12.00 2.09
CA CYS A 84 3.44 11.05 1.02
C CYS A 84 2.34 9.99 0.93
N TYR A 85 2.02 9.58 -0.29
CA TYR A 85 1.02 8.56 -0.59
C TYR A 85 1.62 7.47 -1.48
N VAL A 86 1.03 6.29 -1.42
CA VAL A 86 1.49 5.09 -2.11
C VAL A 86 0.30 4.22 -2.46
N VAL A 87 0.37 3.56 -3.62
CA VAL A 87 -0.67 2.67 -4.14
C VAL A 87 -0.20 1.22 -4.08
N TYR A 88 -1.01 0.38 -3.46
CA TYR A 88 -0.82 -1.07 -3.32
C TYR A 88 -1.98 -1.82 -3.98
N PRO A 89 -1.81 -3.08 -4.38
CA PRO A 89 -2.96 -3.90 -4.75
C PRO A 89 -3.86 -4.11 -3.53
N PHE A 90 -5.17 -4.20 -3.75
CA PHE A 90 -6.07 -4.71 -2.72
C PHE A 90 -5.88 -6.21 -2.57
N ILE A 91 -5.88 -6.71 -1.33
CA ILE A 91 -5.68 -8.13 -1.04
C ILE A 91 -6.98 -8.71 -0.50
N HIS A 92 -7.56 -9.64 -1.24
CA HIS A 92 -8.67 -10.48 -0.77
C HIS A 92 -8.14 -11.52 0.21
N GLY A 93 -7.95 -11.09 1.46
CA GLY A 93 -7.49 -11.93 2.55
C GLY A 93 -8.59 -12.29 3.55
N LYS A 94 -8.18 -13.01 4.60
CA LYS A 94 -8.98 -13.21 5.80
C LYS A 94 -8.34 -12.46 6.95
N ALA A 95 -9.17 -11.93 7.86
CA ALA A 95 -8.67 -11.32 9.08
C ALA A 95 -7.85 -12.34 9.89
N TYR A 96 -6.78 -11.87 10.52
CA TYR A 96 -5.98 -12.68 11.42
C TYR A 96 -6.79 -13.03 12.68
N THR A 97 -6.83 -14.31 13.04
CA THR A 97 -7.60 -14.84 14.18
C THR A 97 -6.73 -15.56 15.20
N ALA A 98 -5.40 -15.46 15.07
CA ALA A 98 -4.41 -16.05 15.98
C ALA A 98 -4.53 -17.57 16.19
N THR A 99 -4.91 -18.31 15.14
CA THR A 99 -4.81 -19.78 15.22
C THR A 99 -3.34 -20.21 15.28
N HIS A 100 -3.06 -21.41 15.80
CA HIS A 100 -1.70 -21.93 15.85
C HIS A 100 -0.99 -21.91 14.48
N THR A 101 -1.71 -22.31 13.42
CA THR A 101 -1.21 -22.27 12.04
C THR A 101 -0.88 -20.84 11.58
N GLN A 102 -1.72 -19.86 11.91
CA GLN A 102 -1.46 -18.45 11.56
C GLN A 102 -0.26 -17.90 12.33
N ILE A 103 -0.16 -18.17 13.63
CA ILE A 103 0.98 -17.75 14.46
C ILE A 103 2.28 -18.30 13.90
N TYR A 104 2.33 -19.60 13.60
CA TYR A 104 3.50 -20.25 13.03
C TYR A 104 3.88 -19.63 11.68
N ALA A 105 2.91 -19.51 10.75
CA ALA A 105 3.14 -18.95 9.43
C ALA A 105 3.61 -17.48 9.48
N SER A 106 3.03 -16.66 10.36
CA SER A 106 3.45 -15.29 10.58
C SER A 106 4.87 -15.22 11.15
N GLY A 107 5.24 -16.12 12.06
CA GLY A 107 6.60 -16.23 12.59
C GLY A 107 7.62 -16.61 11.51
N CYS A 108 7.30 -17.59 10.67
CA CYS A 108 8.14 -17.96 9.52
C CYS A 108 8.33 -16.78 8.56
N LEU A 109 7.24 -16.09 8.20
CA LEU A 109 7.32 -14.92 7.32
C LEU A 109 8.19 -13.82 7.92
N LEU A 110 8.03 -13.53 9.22
CA LEU A 110 8.85 -12.54 9.91
C LEU A 110 10.34 -12.94 9.93
N GLY A 111 10.64 -14.23 10.15
CA GLY A 111 11.99 -14.76 10.06
C GLY A 111 12.62 -14.55 8.68
N HIS A 112 11.86 -14.85 7.61
CA HIS A 112 12.32 -14.62 6.23
C HIS A 112 12.53 -13.13 5.91
N ILE A 113 11.72 -12.23 6.48
CA ILE A 113 11.90 -10.78 6.29
C ILE A 113 13.19 -10.26 6.94
N HIS A 114 13.68 -10.91 8.01
CA HIS A 114 14.86 -10.47 8.75
C HIS A 114 16.18 -11.13 8.35
N ALA A 115 16.13 -12.28 7.67
CA ALA A 115 17.32 -13.05 7.26
C ALA A 115 18.09 -12.36 6.12
#